data_AF-A0A2P5F241-F1
#
_entry.id   AF-A0A2P5F241-F1
#
_cell.length_a   1.000
_cell.length_b   1.000
_cell.length_c   1.000
_cell.angle_alpha   90.00
_cell.angle_beta   90.00
_cell.angle_gamma   90.00
#
_symmetry.space_group_name_H-M   'P 1'
#
loop_
_entity.id
_entity.type
_entity.pdbx_description
1 polymer ?
#
loop_
_entity_poly.entity_id
_entity_poly.type
_entity_poly.pdbx_seq_one_letter_code
_entity_poly.pdbx_strand_id
1 'polypeptide(L)'
;VTCYFHFLSSLIETEQDVRELRTTKVFRTHLKSDVEVVDLFKTIHNNLMIDYNSYQEVSKELLNHYNQRYKSQITEFAREHFSRPWSVLAFIAVLVYLFLSAVQTYCAFHPK
;
A
#
# COMPACT_ATOMS: atom_id res chain seq x y z
N VAL A 1 5.79 -12.71 -6.14
CA VAL A 1 6.67 -13.23 -7.21
C VAL A 1 7.69 -12.18 -7.66
N THR A 2 7.27 -10.95 -7.95
CA THR A 2 8.15 -9.85 -8.42
C THR A 2 9.29 -9.49 -7.46
N CYS A 3 9.07 -9.46 -6.14
CA CYS A 3 10.13 -9.15 -5.16
C CYS A 3 11.25 -10.19 -5.11
N TYR A 4 10.90 -11.48 -5.24
CA TYR A 4 11.88 -12.57 -5.25
C TYR A 4 12.73 -12.54 -6.52
N PHE A 5 12.10 -12.30 -7.67
CA PHE A 5 12.81 -12.12 -8.93
C PHE A 5 13.75 -10.91 -8.87
N HIS A 6 13.28 -9.77 -8.36
CA HIS A 6 14.11 -8.56 -8.22
C HIS A 6 15.32 -8.76 -7.30
N PHE A 7 15.15 -9.53 -6.22
CA PHE A 7 16.26 -9.91 -5.33
C PHE A 7 17.31 -10.75 -6.08
N LEU A 8 16.87 -11.76 -6.84
CA LEU A 8 17.77 -12.58 -7.65
C LEU A 8 18.45 -11.80 -8.79
N SER A 9 17.72 -10.91 -9.48
CA SER A 9 18.29 -10.01 -10.49
C SER A 9 19.35 -9.08 -9.92
N SER A 10 19.20 -8.63 -8.66
CA SER A 10 20.21 -7.81 -7.97
C SER A 10 21.45 -8.59 -7.57
N LEU A 11 21.36 -9.91 -7.47
CA LEU A 11 22.49 -10.81 -7.17
C LEU A 11 23.21 -11.28 -8.43
N ILE A 12 22.54 -11.25 -9.59
CA ILE A 12 23.06 -11.75 -10.87
C ILE A 12 23.34 -10.54 -11.77
N GLU A 13 24.45 -9.87 -11.53
CA GLU A 13 24.88 -8.71 -12.33
C GLU A 13 25.94 -9.09 -13.35
N THR A 14 26.81 -10.05 -12.99
CA THR A 14 27.92 -10.56 -13.79
C THR A 14 27.96 -12.10 -13.86
N GLU A 15 28.70 -12.63 -14.83
CA GLU A 15 28.91 -14.09 -14.97
C GLU A 15 29.63 -14.69 -13.75
N GLN A 16 30.44 -13.88 -13.06
CA GLN A 16 31.14 -14.28 -11.85
C GLN A 16 30.16 -14.52 -10.70
N ASP A 17 29.13 -13.70 -10.59
CA ASP A 17 28.08 -13.87 -9.57
C ASP A 17 27.26 -15.15 -9.83
N VAL A 18 26.98 -15.46 -11.09
CA VAL A 18 26.32 -16.72 -11.48
C VAL A 18 27.16 -17.94 -11.07
N ARG A 19 28.49 -17.86 -11.23
CA ARG A 19 29.40 -18.92 -10.77
C ARG A 19 29.38 -19.09 -9.26
N GLU A 20 29.47 -18.01 -8.49
CA GLU A 20 29.40 -18.08 -7.03
C GLU A 20 28.07 -18.65 -6.54
N LEU A 21 26.96 -18.22 -7.13
CA LEU A 21 25.60 -18.69 -6.79
C LEU A 21 25.37 -20.16 -7.16
N ARG A 22 26.00 -20.65 -8.25
CA ARG A 22 26.01 -22.07 -8.63
C ARG A 22 26.84 -22.89 -7.64
N THR A 23 27.98 -22.35 -7.21
CA THR A 23 28.90 -23.01 -6.28
C THR A 23 28.30 -23.13 -4.87
N THR A 24 27.55 -22.12 -4.43
CA THR A 24 26.80 -22.12 -3.17
C THR A 24 25.49 -22.92 -3.21
N LYS A 25 25.14 -23.54 -4.35
CA LYS A 25 23.92 -24.35 -4.57
C LYS A 25 22.59 -23.62 -4.35
N VAL A 26 22.61 -22.29 -4.17
CA VAL A 26 21.41 -21.44 -4.06
C VAL A 26 20.70 -21.36 -5.41
N PHE A 27 21.45 -21.51 -6.50
CA PHE A 27 20.96 -21.33 -7.86
C PHE A 27 21.26 -22.57 -8.73
N ARG A 28 20.22 -23.29 -9.15
CA ARG A 28 20.31 -24.46 -10.05
C ARG A 28 19.63 -24.11 -11.37
N THR A 29 20.44 -23.89 -12.40
CA THR A 29 19.94 -23.49 -13.71
C THR A 29 20.24 -24.56 -14.75
N HIS A 30 19.27 -24.86 -15.61
CA HIS A 30 19.43 -25.79 -16.74
C HIS A 30 20.20 -25.18 -17.94
N LEU A 31 20.57 -23.89 -17.85
CA LEU A 31 21.30 -23.18 -18.89
C LEU A 31 22.78 -23.56 -18.89
N LYS A 32 23.34 -23.70 -20.09
CA LYS A 32 24.68 -24.27 -20.31
C LYS A 32 25.80 -23.27 -20.02
N SER A 33 25.54 -21.97 -20.14
CA SER A 33 26.52 -20.90 -20.01
C SER A 33 26.10 -19.85 -18.99
N ASP A 34 27.05 -19.33 -18.21
CA ASP A 34 26.83 -18.25 -17.24
C ASP A 34 26.39 -16.95 -17.95
N VAL A 35 26.85 -16.74 -19.19
CA VAL A 35 26.46 -15.62 -20.07
C VAL A 35 24.96 -15.63 -20.37
N GLU A 36 24.40 -16.80 -20.71
CA GLU A 36 22.97 -16.95 -21.06
C GLU A 36 22.07 -16.67 -19.85
N VAL A 37 22.54 -16.97 -18.65
CA VAL A 37 21.81 -16.68 -17.41
C VAL A 37 21.73 -15.16 -17.18
N VAL A 38 22.85 -14.46 -17.31
CA VAL A 38 22.90 -13.00 -17.15
C VAL A 38 21.99 -12.31 -18.18
N ASP A 39 22.03 -12.76 -19.43
CA ASP A 39 21.24 -12.17 -20.52
C ASP A 39 19.72 -12.40 -20.33
N LEU A 40 19.32 -13.59 -19.88
CA LEU A 40 17.93 -13.89 -19.54
C LEU A 40 17.43 -12.99 -18.41
N PHE A 41 18.21 -12.85 -17.33
CA PHE A 41 17.82 -12.04 -16.17
C PHE A 41 17.73 -10.56 -16.52
N LYS A 42 18.66 -10.03 -17.33
CA LYS A 42 18.58 -8.67 -17.85
C LYS A 42 17.34 -8.45 -18.71
N THR A 43 17.04 -9.38 -19.61
CA THR A 43 15.86 -9.29 -20.48
C THR A 43 14.56 -9.29 -19.67
N ILE A 44 14.41 -10.20 -18.71
CA ILE A 44 13.20 -10.27 -17.86
C ILE A 44 13.11 -9.03 -16.95
N HIS A 45 14.22 -8.58 -16.35
CA HIS A 45 14.26 -7.37 -15.53
C HIS A 45 13.79 -6.14 -16.31
N ASN A 46 14.30 -5.94 -17.53
CA ASN A 46 13.89 -4.83 -18.39
C ASN A 46 12.40 -4.89 -18.74
N ASN A 47 11.88 -6.08 -19.10
CA ASN A 47 10.45 -6.24 -19.40
C ASN A 47 9.57 -5.94 -18.18
N LEU A 48 9.95 -6.40 -16.98
CA LEU A 48 9.23 -6.10 -15.75
C LEU A 48 9.28 -4.61 -15.37
N MET A 49 10.39 -3.93 -15.63
CA MET A 49 10.52 -2.50 -15.37
C MET A 49 9.64 -1.67 -16.31
N ILE A 50 9.53 -2.08 -17.59
CA ILE A 50 8.63 -1.47 -18.57
C ILE A 50 7.16 -1.64 -18.14
N ASP A 51 6.77 -2.85 -17.73
CA ASP A 51 5.43 -3.16 -17.25
C ASP A 51 5.08 -2.41 -15.94
N TYR A 52 6.05 -2.29 -15.03
CA TYR A 52 5.87 -1.51 -13.80
C TYR A 52 5.64 -0.03 -14.07
N ASN A 53 6.39 0.56 -15.01
CA ASN A 53 6.26 1.98 -15.34
C ASN A 53 4.91 2.27 -16.01
N SER A 54 4.46 1.42 -16.94
CA SER A 54 3.14 1.57 -17.57
C SER A 54 2.01 1.37 -16.55
N TYR A 55 2.15 0.39 -15.66
CA TYR A 55 1.18 0.15 -14.58
C TYR A 55 1.16 1.30 -13.56
N GLN A 56 2.30 1.92 -13.25
CA GLN A 56 2.38 3.07 -12.36
C GLN A 56 1.58 4.26 -12.90
N GLU A 57 1.69 4.54 -14.19
CA GLU A 57 0.99 5.66 -14.82
C GLU A 57 -0.54 5.47 -14.73
N VAL A 58 -1.03 4.28 -15.11
CA VAL A 58 -2.44 3.91 -15.02
C VAL A 58 -2.93 3.94 -13.56
N SER A 59 -2.14 3.38 -12.64
CA SER A 59 -2.47 3.37 -11.21
C SER A 59 -2.54 4.78 -10.62
N LYS A 60 -1.64 5.67 -11.05
CA LYS A 60 -1.59 7.07 -10.60
C LYS A 60 -2.78 7.86 -11.14
N GLU A 61 -3.15 7.65 -12.40
CA GLU A 61 -4.34 8.27 -12.99
C GLU A 61 -5.61 7.80 -12.28
N LEU A 62 -5.74 6.49 -12.04
CA LEU A 62 -6.87 5.91 -11.31
C LEU A 62 -6.98 6.48 -9.88
N LEU A 63 -5.84 6.54 -9.17
CA LEU A 63 -5.79 7.09 -7.83
C LEU A 63 -6.14 8.58 -7.81
N ASN A 64 -5.65 9.35 -8.79
CA ASN A 64 -5.96 10.77 -8.90
C ASN A 64 -7.45 11.01 -9.18
N HIS A 65 -8.04 10.25 -10.11
CA HIS A 65 -9.46 10.34 -10.44
C HIS A 65 -10.34 9.96 -9.24
N TYR A 66 -10.00 8.87 -8.55
CA TYR A 66 -10.70 8.45 -7.35
C TYR A 66 -10.59 9.48 -6.22
N ASN A 67 -9.39 10.00 -5.97
CA ASN A 67 -9.15 10.99 -4.93
C ASN A 67 -9.87 12.32 -5.20
N GLN A 68 -9.91 12.78 -6.46
CA GLN A 68 -10.69 13.96 -6.84
C GLN A 68 -12.18 13.76 -6.59
N ARG A 69 -12.73 12.60 -6.98
CA ARG A 69 -14.15 12.28 -6.76
C ARG A 69 -14.48 12.20 -5.26
N TYR A 70 -13.63 11.53 -4.48
CA TYR A 70 -13.80 11.41 -3.04
C TYR A 70 -13.71 12.77 -2.33
N LYS A 71 -12.73 13.61 -2.69
CA LYS A 71 -12.62 14.98 -2.17
C LYS A 71 -13.84 15.83 -2.51
N SER A 72 -14.37 15.71 -3.74
CA SER A 72 -15.58 16.42 -4.13
C SER A 72 -16.79 15.97 -3.30
N GLN A 73 -16.97 14.66 -3.12
CA GLN A 73 -18.09 14.15 -2.32
C GLN A 73 -17.99 14.54 -0.84
N ILE A 74 -16.79 14.50 -0.25
CA ILE A 74 -16.59 15.01 1.11
C ILE A 74 -16.89 16.50 1.18
N THR A 75 -16.49 17.27 0.17
CA THR A 75 -16.73 18.72 0.16
C THR A 75 -18.22 19.03 0.06
N GLU A 76 -18.97 18.31 -0.76
CA GLU A 76 -20.41 18.48 -0.87
C GLU A 76 -21.15 18.01 0.39
N PHE A 77 -20.79 16.84 0.92
CA PHE A 77 -21.33 16.35 2.18
C PHE A 77 -21.01 17.30 3.34
N ALA A 78 -19.78 17.81 3.40
CA ALA A 78 -19.40 18.79 4.40
C ALA A 78 -20.21 20.07 4.25
N ARG A 79 -20.39 20.57 3.01
CA ARG A 79 -21.20 21.76 2.74
C ARG A 79 -22.66 21.57 3.15
N GLU A 80 -23.27 20.43 2.88
CA GLU A 80 -24.68 20.19 3.22
C GLU A 80 -24.89 19.87 4.70
N HIS A 81 -24.00 19.07 5.29
CA HIS A 81 -24.10 18.62 6.68
C HIS A 81 -23.60 19.68 7.67
N PHE A 82 -22.51 20.38 7.36
CA PHE A 82 -21.99 21.49 8.19
C PHE A 82 -22.62 22.85 7.88
N SER A 83 -23.51 22.98 6.90
CA SER A 83 -24.37 24.18 6.75
C SER A 83 -25.50 24.23 7.80
N ARG A 84 -25.84 23.09 8.43
CA ARG A 84 -26.66 23.01 9.66
C ARG A 84 -25.82 22.56 10.86
N PRO A 85 -24.73 23.28 11.21
CA PRO A 85 -23.73 22.82 12.18
C PRO A 85 -24.34 22.54 13.56
N TRP A 86 -25.43 23.25 13.89
CA TRP A 86 -26.16 23.13 15.15
C TRP A 86 -26.74 21.73 15.42
N SER A 87 -27.22 21.02 14.40
CA SER A 87 -27.86 19.71 14.63
C SER A 87 -26.83 18.64 14.97
N VAL A 88 -25.66 18.70 14.35
CA VAL A 88 -24.55 17.77 14.61
C VAL A 88 -23.94 18.06 15.98
N LEU A 89 -23.74 19.34 16.32
CA LEU A 89 -23.29 19.74 17.65
C LEU A 89 -24.28 19.31 18.73
N ALA A 90 -25.58 19.46 18.49
CA ALA A 90 -26.61 19.02 19.44
C ALA A 90 -26.57 17.50 19.65
N PHE A 91 -26.39 16.72 18.58
CA PHE A 91 -26.25 15.27 18.68
C PHE A 91 -25.00 14.87 19.49
N ILE A 92 -23.85 15.50 19.22
CA ILE A 92 -22.61 15.27 19.99
C ILE A 92 -22.80 15.67 21.46
N ALA A 93 -23.45 16.81 21.73
CA ALA A 93 -23.72 17.27 23.09
C ALA A 93 -24.60 16.29 23.86
N VAL A 94 -25.63 15.72 23.21
CA VAL A 94 -26.49 14.68 23.80
C VAL A 94 -25.69 13.42 24.10
N LEU A 95 -24.82 12.96 23.20
CA LEU A 95 -23.97 11.79 23.45
C LEU A 95 -23.01 12.00 24.63
N VAL A 96 -22.36 13.16 24.70
CA VAL A 96 -21.47 13.53 25.81
C VAL A 96 -22.25 13.59 27.12
N TYR A 97 -23.44 14.20 27.12
CA TYR A 97 -24.32 14.25 28.28
C TYR A 97 -24.72 12.85 28.76
N LEU A 98 -25.09 11.96 27.83
CA LEU A 98 -25.50 10.59 28.13
C LEU A 98 -24.32 9.78 28.69
N PHE A 99 -23.12 9.96 28.15
CA PHE A 99 -21.89 9.35 28.67
C PHE A 99 -21.57 9.84 30.10
N LEU A 100 -21.60 11.16 30.32
CA LEU A 100 -21.41 11.76 31.65
C LEU A 100 -22.44 11.24 32.65
N SER A 101 -23.71 11.15 32.22
CA SER A 101 -24.79 10.61 33.04
C SER A 101 -24.57 9.14 33.40
N ALA A 102 -24.08 8.32 32.46
CA ALA A 102 -23.73 6.93 32.72
C ALA A 102 -22.58 6.81 33.72
N VAL A 103 -21.52 7.61 33.55
CA VAL A 103 -20.37 7.67 34.48
C VAL A 103 -20.83 8.15 35.86
N GLN A 104 -21.65 9.20 35.94
CA GLN A 104 -22.20 9.71 37.18
C GLN A 104 -23.03 8.65 37.90
N THR A 105 -23.91 7.95 37.17
CA THR A 105 -24.73 6.87 37.72
C THR A 105 -23.85 5.73 38.22
N TYR A 106 -22.84 5.33 37.46
CA TYR A 106 -21.90 4.29 37.86
C TYR A 106 -21.12 4.67 39.14
N CYS A 107 -20.57 5.88 39.20
CA CYS A 107 -19.86 6.38 40.39
C CYS A 107 -20.79 6.58 41.59
N ALA A 108 -22.06 6.94 41.38
CA ALA A 108 -23.05 7.10 42.45
C ALA A 108 -23.54 5.76 43.02
N PHE A 109 -23.63 4.71 42.19
CA PHE A 109 -23.99 3.36 42.61
C PHE A 109 -22.80 2.57 43.20
N HIS A 110 -21.57 2.91 42.84
CA HIS A 110 -20.34 2.42 43.49
C HIS A 110 -19.64 3.56 44.26
N PRO A 111 -20.22 4.04 45.37
CA PRO A 111 -19.48 4.89 46.29
C PRO A 111 -18.34 4.06 46.90
N LYS A 112 -17.13 4.60 46.90
CA LYS A 112 -16.05 4.08 47.75
C LYS A 112 -16.36 4.37 49.21
#